data_AF-A0A2S7C2B3-F1
#
_entry.id   AF-A0A2S7C2B3-F1
#
_cell.length_a   1.000
_cell.length_b   1.000
_cell.length_c   1.000
_cell.angle_alpha   90.00
_cell.angle_beta   90.00
_cell.angle_gamma   90.00
#
_symmetry.space_group_name_H-M   'P 1'
#
loop_
_entity.id
_entity.type
_entity.pdbx_description
1 polymer ?
#
loop_
_entity_poly.entity_id
_entity_poly.type
_entity_poly.pdbx_seq_one_letter_code
_entity_poly.pdbx_strand_id
1 'polypeptide(L)'
;MLRWPLAIALLTAVTGCGHKSEQQQLDDLRGGLQYRGYRHFSEQGLPIAFAAYQRGSALLDTPPAPLTADDICMLHAMLSYTALSANKLLPAIAEADLLERDCAPQGRVIATALRSVAYERKQWPQLAQQSSDSLWKNSADPEGDFATLVMLHVVMAYAAMQDKRWENVVLHVDAIALAVRAPWLGELARAGLDLAEHRYLAGLRRLKRLSENPGVPPEVRAELHTLILHVEAESGDLDSNLVIARILSRFMWQAIKQNGSPLMQQAMQFAEQQAQRFGPEALRQSWRARWTQWWDGLKARWSEDSDSPPSSQAGTAPAAPPT
;
A
#
# COMPACT_ATOMS: atom_id res chain seq x y z
N MET A 1 31.14 -54.29 -10.94
CA MET A 1 29.85 -53.83 -10.41
C MET A 1 30.09 -52.72 -9.39
N LEU A 2 30.19 -51.46 -9.81
CA LEU A 2 30.46 -50.31 -8.90
C LEU A 2 30.20 -48.96 -9.60
N ARG A 3 29.13 -48.87 -10.41
CA ARG A 3 28.75 -47.63 -11.12
C ARG A 3 27.41 -47.04 -10.68
N TRP A 4 26.69 -47.73 -9.82
CA TRP A 4 25.36 -47.34 -9.35
C TRP A 4 25.32 -46.52 -8.04
N PRO A 5 26.19 -46.73 -7.03
CA PRO A 5 26.08 -45.94 -5.80
C PRO A 5 26.54 -44.48 -5.98
N LEU A 6 27.45 -44.21 -6.94
CA LEU A 6 27.93 -42.85 -7.21
C LEU A 6 26.89 -41.98 -7.95
N ALA A 7 26.08 -42.60 -8.82
CA ALA A 7 25.02 -41.92 -9.55
C ALA A 7 23.85 -41.53 -8.61
N ILE A 8 23.53 -42.38 -7.63
CA ILE A 8 22.50 -42.09 -6.62
C ILE A 8 22.99 -41.01 -5.65
N ALA A 9 24.26 -41.03 -5.24
CA ALA A 9 24.86 -39.99 -4.40
C ALA A 9 24.91 -38.62 -5.10
N LEU A 10 25.22 -38.58 -6.41
CA LEU A 10 25.15 -37.35 -7.21
C LEU A 10 23.69 -36.89 -7.44
N LEU A 11 22.73 -37.80 -7.60
CA LEU A 11 21.32 -37.44 -7.73
C LEU A 11 20.74 -36.89 -6.43
N THR A 12 21.18 -37.38 -5.26
CA THR A 12 20.78 -36.80 -3.95
C THR A 12 21.45 -35.45 -3.66
N ALA A 13 22.62 -35.17 -4.24
CA ALA A 13 23.30 -33.89 -4.09
C ALA A 13 22.66 -32.77 -4.95
N VAL A 14 21.99 -33.12 -6.05
CA VAL A 14 21.31 -32.16 -6.93
C VAL A 14 19.88 -31.83 -6.49
N THR A 15 19.26 -32.66 -5.64
CA THR A 15 17.92 -32.38 -5.05
C THR A 15 17.96 -31.60 -3.73
N GLY A 16 19.17 -31.27 -3.24
CA GLY A 16 19.39 -30.52 -2.01
C GLY A 16 19.53 -29.00 -2.18
N CYS A 17 19.02 -28.42 -3.27
CA CYS A 17 18.88 -26.96 -3.41
C CYS A 17 17.77 -26.44 -2.48
N GLY A 18 18.04 -26.41 -1.18
CA GLY A 18 17.20 -25.73 -0.20
C GLY A 18 16.96 -24.31 -0.69
N HIS A 19 15.70 -23.96 -0.97
CA HIS A 19 15.35 -22.59 -1.28
C HIS A 19 15.78 -21.71 -0.11
N LYS A 20 16.56 -20.66 -0.40
CA LYS A 20 16.99 -19.69 0.62
C LYS A 20 15.75 -19.12 1.31
N SER A 21 15.78 -19.02 2.64
CA SER A 21 14.72 -18.35 3.38
C SER A 21 14.61 -16.89 2.94
N GLU A 22 13.44 -16.26 3.10
CA GLU A 22 13.28 -14.84 2.75
C GLU A 22 14.31 -13.95 3.48
N GLN A 23 14.63 -14.28 4.74
CA GLN A 23 15.69 -13.60 5.49
C GLN A 23 17.07 -13.78 4.84
N GLN A 24 17.42 -14.99 4.41
CA GLN A 24 18.68 -15.23 3.69
C GLN A 24 18.73 -14.46 2.37
N GLN A 25 17.61 -14.38 1.64
CA GLN A 25 17.53 -13.61 0.40
C GLN A 25 17.69 -12.11 0.66
N LEU A 26 17.14 -11.59 1.76
CA LEU A 26 17.35 -10.21 2.21
C LEU A 26 18.81 -9.96 2.59
N ASP A 27 19.42 -10.87 3.33
CA ASP A 27 20.82 -10.76 3.75
C ASP A 27 21.78 -10.81 2.55
N ASP A 28 21.50 -11.68 1.57
CA ASP A 28 22.24 -11.71 0.29
C ASP A 28 22.07 -10.40 -0.48
N LEU A 29 20.85 -9.86 -0.55
CA LEU A 29 20.59 -8.57 -1.19
C LEU A 29 21.42 -7.47 -0.53
N ARG A 30 21.41 -7.42 0.80
CA ARG A 30 22.17 -6.43 1.59
C ARG A 30 23.68 -6.63 1.49
N GLY A 31 24.14 -7.87 1.36
CA GLY A 31 25.55 -8.21 1.12
C GLY A 31 26.03 -7.92 -0.32
N GLY A 32 25.09 -7.77 -1.26
CA GLY A 32 25.38 -7.51 -2.66
C GLY A 32 26.11 -6.19 -2.89
N LEU A 33 27.02 -6.17 -3.88
CA LEU A 33 27.76 -4.96 -4.27
C LEU A 33 26.85 -3.84 -4.75
N GLN A 34 25.77 -4.17 -5.48
CA GLN A 34 24.81 -3.18 -5.98
C GLN A 34 24.08 -2.47 -4.84
N TYR A 35 23.60 -3.23 -3.85
CA TYR A 35 22.94 -2.66 -2.68
C TYR A 35 23.91 -1.79 -1.88
N ARG A 36 25.11 -2.30 -1.57
CA ARG A 36 26.09 -1.55 -0.79
C ARG A 36 26.57 -0.30 -1.52
N GLY A 37 26.80 -0.40 -2.83
CA GLY A 37 27.18 0.74 -3.67
C GLY A 37 26.10 1.81 -3.74
N TYR A 38 24.84 1.41 -3.97
CA TYR A 38 23.71 2.34 -3.95
C TYR A 38 23.53 2.99 -2.58
N ARG A 39 23.51 2.18 -1.52
CA ARG A 39 23.34 2.66 -0.14
C ARG A 39 24.43 3.65 0.23
N HIS A 40 25.69 3.34 -0.08
CA HIS A 40 26.81 4.24 0.17
C HIS A 40 26.69 5.54 -0.61
N PHE A 41 26.30 5.47 -1.89
CA PHE A 41 26.05 6.66 -2.70
C PHE A 41 24.89 7.51 -2.15
N SER A 42 23.80 6.89 -1.72
CA SER A 42 22.67 7.62 -1.13
C SER A 42 23.06 8.26 0.21
N GLU A 43 23.67 7.49 1.10
CA GLU A 43 24.08 7.91 2.44
C GLU A 43 25.11 9.03 2.42
N GLN A 44 26.13 8.95 1.55
CA GLN A 44 27.23 9.92 1.54
C GLN A 44 27.10 10.93 0.40
N GLY A 45 26.64 10.50 -0.76
CA GLY A 45 26.56 11.32 -1.96
C GLY A 45 25.45 12.36 -1.92
N LEU A 46 24.27 12.04 -1.35
CA LEU A 46 23.17 13.02 -1.27
C LEU A 46 23.54 14.22 -0.39
N PRO A 47 24.05 14.06 0.84
CA PRO A 47 24.50 15.21 1.64
C PRO A 47 25.56 16.04 0.94
N ILE A 48 26.51 15.40 0.24
CA ILE A 48 27.56 16.10 -0.52
C ILE A 48 26.99 16.89 -1.70
N ALA A 49 26.09 16.28 -2.48
CA ALA A 49 25.45 16.94 -3.62
C ALA A 49 24.62 18.15 -3.17
N PHE A 50 23.89 18.03 -2.06
CA PHE A 50 23.16 19.15 -1.48
C PHE A 50 24.07 20.22 -0.89
N ALA A 51 25.15 19.86 -0.21
CA ALA A 51 26.14 20.84 0.26
C ALA A 51 26.80 21.59 -0.90
N ALA A 52 27.09 20.90 -2.01
CA ALA A 52 27.60 21.52 -3.23
C ALA A 52 26.55 22.47 -3.87
N TYR A 53 25.30 22.04 -3.95
CA TYR A 53 24.19 22.89 -4.42
C TYR A 53 24.01 24.14 -3.55
N GLN A 54 24.02 24.01 -2.23
CA GLN A 54 23.91 25.14 -1.30
C GLN A 54 25.07 26.12 -1.46
N ARG A 55 26.31 25.62 -1.58
CA ARG A 55 27.48 26.49 -1.85
C ARG A 55 27.37 27.22 -3.18
N GLY A 56 26.92 26.54 -4.24
CA GLY A 56 26.70 27.18 -5.54
C GLY A 56 25.56 28.20 -5.52
N SER A 57 24.53 27.94 -4.71
CA SER A 57 23.36 28.80 -4.54
C SER A 57 23.61 29.98 -3.58
N ALA A 58 24.72 29.99 -2.85
CA ALA A 58 25.12 31.10 -1.99
C ALA A 58 25.41 32.40 -2.76
N LEU A 59 25.52 32.31 -4.09
CA LEU A 59 25.69 33.43 -5.00
C LEU A 59 24.36 34.02 -5.49
N LEU A 60 23.21 33.44 -5.09
CA LEU A 60 21.88 33.94 -5.43
C LEU A 60 21.45 35.02 -4.43
N ASP A 61 20.63 35.97 -4.89
CA ASP A 61 20.05 37.03 -4.06
C ASP A 61 19.19 36.48 -2.90
N THR A 62 18.70 35.25 -3.02
CA THR A 62 17.98 34.54 -1.96
C THR A 62 18.48 33.10 -1.89
N PRO A 63 19.51 32.81 -1.08
CA PRO A 63 20.03 31.47 -0.96
C PRO A 63 18.99 30.52 -0.34
N PRO A 64 18.91 29.27 -0.81
CA PRO A 64 18.03 28.26 -0.23
C PRO A 64 18.48 27.95 1.21
N ALA A 65 17.50 27.69 2.09
CA ALA A 65 17.77 27.29 3.46
C ALA A 65 18.62 26.00 3.48
N PRO A 66 19.55 25.86 4.44
CA PRO A 66 20.29 24.62 4.61
C PRO A 66 19.34 23.49 5.00
N LEU A 67 19.54 22.32 4.40
CA LEU A 67 18.79 21.11 4.77
C LEU A 67 19.05 20.76 6.24
N THR A 68 17.97 20.53 6.95
CA THR A 68 17.96 19.95 8.29
C THR A 68 18.10 18.43 8.22
N ALA A 69 18.33 17.79 9.37
CA ALA A 69 18.30 16.34 9.46
C ALA A 69 16.93 15.76 9.05
N ASP A 70 15.84 16.46 9.38
CA ASP A 70 14.48 16.06 9.01
C ASP A 70 14.26 16.15 7.49
N ASP A 71 14.85 17.14 6.82
CA ASP A 71 14.78 17.25 5.36
C ASP A 71 15.51 16.09 4.67
N ILE A 72 16.67 15.67 5.21
CA ILE A 72 17.41 14.51 4.71
C ILE A 72 16.58 13.23 4.91
N CYS A 73 15.92 13.09 6.06
CA CYS A 73 15.00 11.98 6.30
C CYS A 73 13.82 11.98 5.31
N MET A 74 13.22 13.14 5.06
CA MET A 74 12.15 13.26 4.07
C MET A 74 12.63 12.91 2.66
N LEU A 75 13.85 13.31 2.31
CA LEU A 75 14.46 12.99 1.02
C LEU A 75 14.60 11.47 0.83
N HIS A 76 15.13 10.75 1.81
CA HIS A 76 15.20 9.29 1.77
C HIS A 76 13.81 8.66 1.65
N ALA A 77 12.79 9.18 2.36
CA ALA A 77 11.41 8.72 2.25
C ALA A 77 10.87 8.88 0.81
N MET A 78 11.09 10.06 0.22
CA MET A 78 10.67 10.37 -1.15
C MET A 78 11.41 9.50 -2.17
N LEU A 79 12.71 9.28 -2.00
CA LEU A 79 13.51 8.42 -2.88
C LEU A 79 13.05 6.97 -2.80
N SER A 80 12.80 6.46 -1.59
CA SER A 80 12.23 5.13 -1.36
C SER A 80 10.88 4.98 -2.08
N TYR A 81 9.96 5.91 -1.85
CA TYR A 81 8.63 5.90 -2.47
C TYR A 81 8.69 6.00 -4.00
N THR A 82 9.57 6.85 -4.53
CA THR A 82 9.77 7.03 -5.98
C THR A 82 10.35 5.77 -6.61
N ALA A 83 11.38 5.19 -5.99
CA ALA A 83 11.98 3.93 -6.41
C ALA A 83 10.94 2.81 -6.40
N LEU A 84 10.14 2.73 -5.32
CA LEU A 84 9.08 1.74 -5.18
C LEU A 84 8.00 1.92 -6.25
N SER A 85 7.56 3.15 -6.52
CA SER A 85 6.60 3.47 -7.59
C SER A 85 7.12 3.05 -8.96
N ALA A 86 8.41 3.24 -9.22
CA ALA A 86 9.09 2.80 -10.45
C ALA A 86 9.49 1.31 -10.45
N ASN A 87 8.99 0.51 -9.50
CA ASN A 87 9.31 -0.90 -9.30
C ASN A 87 10.83 -1.21 -9.17
N LYS A 88 11.61 -0.23 -8.69
CA LYS A 88 13.03 -0.36 -8.37
C LYS A 88 13.18 -0.77 -6.91
N LEU A 89 12.99 -2.08 -6.65
CA LEU A 89 12.87 -2.61 -5.30
C LEU A 89 14.18 -2.55 -4.49
N LEU A 90 15.36 -2.70 -5.12
CA LEU A 90 16.66 -2.60 -4.43
C LEU A 90 16.88 -1.20 -3.84
N PRO A 91 16.78 -0.11 -4.62
CA PRO A 91 16.93 1.23 -4.05
C PRO A 91 15.82 1.55 -3.04
N ALA A 92 14.57 1.13 -3.28
CA ALA A 92 13.49 1.30 -2.30
C ALA A 92 13.82 0.69 -0.92
N ILE A 93 14.32 -0.55 -0.90
CA ILE A 93 14.73 -1.22 0.34
C ILE A 93 15.94 -0.52 0.97
N ALA A 94 16.92 -0.10 0.18
CA ALA A 94 18.11 0.58 0.70
C ALA A 94 17.77 1.94 1.34
N GLU A 95 16.90 2.73 0.73
CA GLU A 95 16.43 4.00 1.28
C GLU A 95 15.61 3.79 2.56
N ALA A 96 14.72 2.79 2.58
CA ALA A 96 13.99 2.39 3.80
C ALA A 96 14.95 1.97 4.94
N ASP A 97 16.04 1.25 4.62
CA ASP A 97 17.06 0.87 5.60
C ASP A 97 17.83 2.08 6.15
N LEU A 98 18.03 3.15 5.37
CA LEU A 98 18.65 4.41 5.84
C LEU A 98 17.68 5.18 6.76
N LEU A 99 16.42 5.32 6.34
CA LEU A 99 15.37 5.95 7.15
C LEU A 99 15.22 5.29 8.52
N GLU A 100 15.18 3.96 8.58
CA GLU A 100 15.01 3.25 9.84
C GLU A 100 16.19 3.49 10.81
N ARG A 101 17.41 3.54 10.27
CA ARG A 101 18.64 3.69 11.03
C ARG A 101 18.82 5.11 11.57
N ASP A 102 18.60 6.12 10.72
CA ASP A 102 19.08 7.49 10.97
C ASP A 102 17.99 8.48 11.37
N CYS A 103 16.72 8.16 11.12
CA CYS A 103 15.63 9.12 11.30
C CYS A 103 14.87 8.97 12.62
N ALA A 104 14.17 10.05 12.97
CA ALA A 104 13.25 10.11 14.10
C ALA A 104 12.19 8.98 14.04
N PRO A 105 11.50 8.67 15.15
CA PRO A 105 10.51 7.59 15.21
C PRO A 105 9.49 7.60 14.07
N GLN A 106 9.05 8.77 13.59
CA GLN A 106 8.15 8.88 12.43
C GLN A 106 8.79 8.33 11.13
N GLY A 107 10.09 8.58 10.92
CA GLY A 107 10.84 8.05 9.79
C GLY A 107 10.93 6.51 9.80
N ARG A 108 10.96 5.89 10.98
CA ARG A 108 10.93 4.42 11.12
C ARG A 108 9.59 3.82 10.71
N VAL A 109 8.47 4.49 11.03
CA VAL A 109 7.14 4.08 10.57
C VAL A 109 7.06 4.13 9.05
N ILE A 110 7.52 5.23 8.44
CA ILE A 110 7.57 5.39 6.98
C ILE A 110 8.47 4.31 6.35
N ALA A 111 9.66 4.09 6.89
CA ALA A 111 10.58 3.05 6.43
C ALA A 111 9.93 1.66 6.42
N THR A 112 9.29 1.31 7.54
CA THR A 112 8.65 0.01 7.74
C THR A 112 7.48 -0.20 6.75
N ALA A 113 6.72 0.86 6.46
CA ALA A 113 5.60 0.80 5.52
C ALA A 113 6.08 0.67 4.07
N LEU A 114 7.11 1.41 3.68
CA LEU A 114 7.68 1.31 2.33
C LEU A 114 8.34 -0.05 2.11
N ARG A 115 9.02 -0.57 3.13
CA ARG A 115 9.69 -1.86 3.11
C ARG A 115 8.69 -3.02 3.04
N SER A 116 7.57 -2.98 3.78
CA SER A 116 6.57 -4.06 3.73
C SER A 116 6.04 -4.25 2.30
N VAL A 117 5.73 -3.15 1.61
CA VAL A 117 5.29 -3.17 0.21
C VAL A 117 6.43 -3.61 -0.73
N ALA A 118 7.67 -3.17 -0.49
CA ALA A 118 8.81 -3.61 -1.29
C ALA A 118 9.06 -5.13 -1.17
N TYR A 119 8.89 -5.71 0.03
CA TYR A 119 8.99 -7.15 0.28
C TYR A 119 7.85 -7.93 -0.36
N GLU A 120 6.62 -7.43 -0.30
CA GLU A 120 5.48 -8.03 -1.00
C GLU A 120 5.76 -8.12 -2.51
N ARG A 121 6.27 -7.03 -3.10
CA ARG A 121 6.64 -7.01 -4.53
C ARG A 121 7.87 -7.85 -4.87
N LYS A 122 8.72 -8.17 -3.89
CA LYS A 122 9.80 -9.16 -4.02
C LYS A 122 9.32 -10.61 -3.92
N GLN A 123 8.03 -10.84 -3.63
CA GLN A 123 7.47 -12.15 -3.31
C GLN A 123 8.07 -12.73 -2.02
N TRP A 124 8.27 -11.86 -1.03
CA TRP A 124 8.70 -12.21 0.34
C TRP A 124 7.56 -11.93 1.34
N PRO A 125 6.44 -12.69 1.26
CA PRO A 125 5.24 -12.40 2.04
C PRO A 125 5.43 -12.49 3.55
N GLN A 126 6.35 -13.33 4.05
CA GLN A 126 6.58 -13.44 5.50
C GLN A 126 7.26 -12.18 6.04
N LEU A 127 8.29 -11.69 5.35
CA LEU A 127 8.95 -10.44 5.68
C LEU A 127 8.03 -9.23 5.49
N ALA A 128 7.21 -9.24 4.42
CA ALA A 128 6.23 -8.18 4.17
C ALA A 128 5.22 -8.07 5.32
N GLN A 129 4.66 -9.21 5.75
CA GLN A 129 3.72 -9.25 6.88
C GLN A 129 4.39 -8.89 8.20
N GLN A 130 5.60 -9.41 8.49
CA GLN A 130 6.34 -9.03 9.70
C GLN A 130 6.59 -7.53 9.79
N SER A 131 6.98 -6.91 8.67
CA SER A 131 7.19 -5.46 8.58
C SER A 131 5.86 -4.73 8.81
N SER A 132 4.79 -5.13 8.11
CA SER A 132 3.45 -4.53 8.25
C SER A 132 2.90 -4.62 9.67
N ASP A 133 3.01 -5.78 10.32
CA ASP A 133 2.57 -5.98 11.71
C ASP A 133 3.41 -5.16 12.71
N SER A 134 4.64 -4.81 12.36
CA SER A 134 5.51 -4.03 13.24
C SER A 134 5.20 -2.53 13.26
N LEU A 135 4.50 -2.01 12.24
CA LEU A 135 4.13 -0.59 12.12
C LEU A 135 3.42 -0.05 13.36
N TRP A 136 2.56 -0.86 13.95
CA TRP A 136 1.61 -0.44 14.97
C TRP A 136 2.09 -0.72 16.39
N LYS A 137 3.22 -1.41 16.56
CA LYS A 137 3.69 -1.89 17.88
C LYS A 137 3.93 -0.78 18.90
N ASN A 138 4.21 0.43 18.43
CA ASN A 138 4.53 1.59 19.28
C ASN A 138 3.54 2.75 19.11
N SER A 139 2.41 2.54 18.42
CA SER A 139 1.39 3.58 18.29
C SER A 139 0.58 3.71 19.59
N ALA A 140 0.27 4.94 19.97
CA ALA A 140 -0.64 5.23 21.09
C ALA A 140 -2.12 5.01 20.71
N ASP A 141 -2.45 5.10 19.42
CA ASP A 141 -3.76 4.78 18.83
C ASP A 141 -3.58 3.92 17.56
N PRO A 142 -3.23 2.63 17.74
CA PRO A 142 -2.92 1.76 16.62
C PRO A 142 -4.11 1.54 15.68
N GLU A 143 -5.35 1.62 16.18
CA GLU A 143 -6.53 1.43 15.34
C GLU A 143 -6.83 2.69 14.49
N GLY A 144 -6.73 3.89 15.07
CA GLY A 144 -6.88 5.15 14.36
C GLY A 144 -5.80 5.39 13.31
N ASP A 145 -4.55 5.11 13.65
CA ASP A 145 -3.41 5.23 12.73
C ASP A 145 -3.52 4.23 11.57
N PHE A 146 -3.91 2.99 11.88
CA PHE A 146 -4.15 1.96 10.87
C PHE A 146 -5.27 2.37 9.91
N ALA A 147 -6.41 2.83 10.43
CA ALA A 147 -7.52 3.29 9.61
C ALA A 147 -7.14 4.46 8.71
N THR A 148 -6.39 5.43 9.26
CA THR A 148 -5.86 6.59 8.53
C THR A 148 -4.95 6.17 7.38
N LEU A 149 -3.99 5.27 7.62
CA LEU A 149 -3.05 4.85 6.60
C LEU A 149 -3.73 4.05 5.47
N VAL A 150 -4.63 3.13 5.81
CA VAL A 150 -5.38 2.37 4.80
C VAL A 150 -6.24 3.33 3.95
N MET A 151 -6.88 4.30 4.59
CA MET A 151 -7.66 5.32 3.91
C MET A 151 -6.84 6.13 2.91
N LEU A 152 -5.66 6.58 3.31
CA LEU A 152 -4.74 7.28 2.42
C LEU A 152 -4.41 6.42 1.20
N HIS A 153 -4.12 5.12 1.38
CA HIS A 153 -3.83 4.22 0.27
C HIS A 153 -5.04 3.98 -0.64
N VAL A 154 -6.25 3.82 -0.10
CA VAL A 154 -7.49 3.70 -0.90
C VAL A 154 -7.62 4.88 -1.86
N VAL A 155 -7.27 6.06 -1.39
CA VAL A 155 -7.49 7.30 -2.12
C VAL A 155 -6.43 7.53 -3.16
N MET A 156 -5.18 7.22 -2.80
CA MET A 156 -4.09 7.23 -3.76
C MET A 156 -4.31 6.18 -4.86
N ALA A 157 -4.85 5.01 -4.53
CA ALA A 157 -5.28 4.00 -5.51
C ALA A 157 -6.37 4.55 -6.43
N TYR A 158 -7.40 5.21 -5.87
CA TYR A 158 -8.48 5.81 -6.66
C TYR A 158 -7.98 6.91 -7.60
N ALA A 159 -7.13 7.81 -7.11
CA ALA A 159 -6.50 8.85 -7.93
C ALA A 159 -5.65 8.23 -9.06
N ALA A 160 -4.88 7.19 -8.76
CA ALA A 160 -4.09 6.47 -9.77
C ALA A 160 -4.97 5.78 -10.82
N MET A 161 -6.12 5.21 -10.43
CA MET A 161 -7.08 4.62 -11.38
C MET A 161 -7.65 5.67 -12.34
N GLN A 162 -8.02 6.85 -11.83
CA GLN A 162 -8.52 7.96 -12.67
C GLN A 162 -7.47 8.46 -13.67
N ASP A 163 -6.21 8.51 -13.25
CA ASP A 163 -5.09 8.89 -14.09
C ASP A 163 -4.58 7.74 -14.99
N LYS A 164 -5.22 6.56 -14.96
CA LYS A 164 -4.82 5.34 -15.68
C LYS A 164 -3.38 4.88 -15.36
N ARG A 165 -2.86 5.22 -14.19
CA ARG A 165 -1.52 4.82 -13.70
C ARG A 165 -1.62 3.48 -12.97
N TRP A 166 -1.92 2.42 -13.70
CA TRP A 166 -2.23 1.11 -13.13
C TRP A 166 -1.11 0.49 -12.29
N GLU A 167 0.16 0.78 -12.58
CA GLU A 167 1.29 0.37 -11.72
C GLU A 167 1.21 1.00 -10.31
N ASN A 168 0.77 2.27 -10.23
CA ASN A 168 0.55 2.95 -8.95
C ASN A 168 -0.70 2.43 -8.24
N VAL A 169 -1.72 2.00 -8.99
CA VAL A 169 -2.89 1.32 -8.41
C VAL A 169 -2.44 0.04 -7.69
N VAL A 170 -1.65 -0.79 -8.37
CA VAL A 170 -1.10 -2.02 -7.77
C VAL A 170 -0.29 -1.71 -6.52
N LEU A 171 0.57 -0.68 -6.56
CA LEU A 171 1.35 -0.25 -5.40
C LEU A 171 0.47 0.00 -4.15
N HIS A 172 -0.58 0.79 -4.32
CA HIS A 172 -1.45 1.15 -3.21
C HIS A 172 -2.36 0.00 -2.77
N VAL A 173 -2.81 -0.85 -3.70
CA VAL A 173 -3.58 -2.05 -3.34
C VAL A 173 -2.72 -3.09 -2.63
N ASP A 174 -1.45 -3.25 -2.98
CA ASP A 174 -0.52 -4.13 -2.25
C ASP A 174 -0.37 -3.67 -0.79
N ALA A 175 -0.28 -2.35 -0.54
CA ALA A 175 -0.25 -1.81 0.83
C ALA A 175 -1.55 -2.09 1.60
N ILE A 176 -2.71 -1.95 0.96
CA ILE A 176 -4.01 -2.27 1.56
C ILE A 176 -4.11 -3.78 1.85
N ALA A 177 -3.70 -4.62 0.91
CA ALA A 177 -3.74 -6.07 1.01
C ALA A 177 -2.93 -6.58 2.22
N LEU A 178 -1.73 -6.02 2.44
CA LEU A 178 -0.91 -6.29 3.62
C LEU A 178 -1.59 -5.82 4.91
N ALA A 179 -2.13 -4.61 4.90
CA ALA A 179 -2.80 -4.02 6.05
C ALA A 179 -4.01 -4.87 6.50
N VAL A 180 -4.92 -5.20 5.58
CA VAL A 180 -6.14 -5.95 5.88
C VAL A 180 -5.98 -7.47 5.80
N ARG A 181 -4.74 -7.97 5.65
CA ARG A 181 -4.41 -9.41 5.57
C ARG A 181 -5.18 -10.15 4.47
N ALA A 182 -5.40 -9.48 3.35
CA ALA A 182 -6.13 -10.00 2.20
C ALA A 182 -5.19 -10.03 0.97
N PRO A 183 -4.20 -10.95 0.91
CA PRO A 183 -3.19 -10.98 -0.14
C PRO A 183 -3.77 -11.16 -1.56
N TRP A 184 -4.98 -11.72 -1.65
CA TRP A 184 -5.71 -11.84 -2.91
C TRP A 184 -6.11 -10.49 -3.54
N LEU A 185 -6.17 -9.40 -2.76
CA LEU A 185 -6.40 -8.06 -3.30
C LEU A 185 -5.27 -7.59 -4.21
N GLY A 186 -4.01 -7.80 -3.81
CA GLY A 186 -2.85 -7.42 -4.63
C GLY A 186 -2.83 -8.19 -5.95
N GLU A 187 -3.13 -9.49 -5.89
CA GLU A 187 -3.27 -10.35 -7.06
C GLU A 187 -4.41 -9.88 -7.99
N LEU A 188 -5.53 -9.40 -7.44
CA LEU A 188 -6.62 -8.82 -8.22
C LEU A 188 -6.21 -7.52 -8.91
N ALA A 189 -5.51 -6.61 -8.22
CA ALA A 189 -5.01 -5.37 -8.83
C ALA A 189 -4.03 -5.66 -9.97
N ARG A 190 -3.15 -6.66 -9.81
CA ARG A 190 -2.24 -7.12 -10.87
C ARG A 190 -2.99 -7.70 -12.07
N ALA A 191 -4.11 -8.39 -11.85
CA ALA A 191 -4.98 -8.84 -12.95
C ALA A 191 -5.60 -7.65 -13.69
N GLY A 192 -6.02 -6.62 -12.96
CA GLY A 192 -6.49 -5.36 -13.54
C GLY A 192 -5.43 -4.66 -14.40
N LEU A 193 -4.18 -4.58 -13.91
CA LEU A 193 -3.04 -4.06 -14.69
C LEU A 193 -2.82 -4.86 -15.97
N ASP A 194 -2.79 -6.19 -15.90
CA ASP A 194 -2.61 -7.06 -17.07
C ASP A 194 -3.69 -6.80 -18.13
N LEU A 195 -4.95 -6.66 -17.72
CA LEU A 195 -6.04 -6.35 -18.64
C LEU A 195 -5.93 -4.93 -19.22
N ALA A 196 -5.59 -3.93 -18.40
CA ALA A 196 -5.42 -2.55 -18.83
C ALA A 196 -4.26 -2.36 -19.81
N GLU A 197 -3.23 -3.19 -19.73
CA GLU A 197 -2.09 -3.21 -20.66
C GLU A 197 -2.27 -4.20 -21.81
N HIS A 198 -3.52 -4.60 -22.10
CA HIS A 198 -3.90 -5.53 -23.17
C HIS A 198 -3.24 -6.91 -23.09
N ARG A 199 -2.72 -7.31 -21.92
CA ARG A 199 -2.22 -8.68 -21.65
C ARG A 199 -3.35 -9.60 -21.20
N TYR A 200 -4.38 -9.71 -22.04
CA TYR A 200 -5.64 -10.42 -21.70
C TYR A 200 -5.44 -11.84 -21.19
N LEU A 201 -4.55 -12.62 -21.82
CA LEU A 201 -4.27 -14.00 -21.41
C LEU A 201 -3.65 -14.09 -20.01
N ALA A 202 -2.78 -13.14 -19.66
CA ALA A 202 -2.16 -13.08 -18.33
C ALA A 202 -3.20 -12.68 -17.28
N GLY A 203 -4.00 -11.66 -17.57
CA GLY A 203 -5.10 -11.19 -16.71
C GLY A 203 -6.13 -12.28 -16.46
N LEU A 204 -6.64 -12.93 -17.51
CA LEU A 204 -7.62 -14.01 -17.41
C LEU A 204 -7.10 -15.21 -16.60
N ARG A 205 -5.84 -15.62 -16.81
CA ARG A 205 -5.23 -16.69 -16.01
C ARG A 205 -5.19 -16.33 -14.53
N ARG A 206 -4.88 -15.07 -14.21
CA ARG A 206 -4.82 -14.58 -12.82
C ARG A 206 -6.21 -14.51 -12.20
N LEU A 207 -7.22 -14.01 -12.93
CA LEU A 207 -8.62 -14.00 -12.49
C LEU A 207 -9.15 -15.41 -12.22
N LYS A 208 -8.89 -16.38 -13.11
CA LYS A 208 -9.30 -17.79 -12.92
C LYS A 208 -8.70 -18.40 -11.66
N ARG A 209 -7.39 -18.19 -11.44
CA ARG A 209 -6.73 -18.63 -10.20
C ARG A 209 -7.35 -17.99 -8.96
N LEU A 210 -7.73 -16.71 -9.02
CA LEU A 210 -8.42 -16.04 -7.91
C LEU A 210 -9.82 -16.58 -7.67
N SER A 211 -10.58 -16.87 -8.73
CA SER A 211 -11.94 -17.44 -8.59
C SER A 211 -11.94 -18.84 -7.98
N GLU A 212 -10.82 -19.57 -8.07
CA GLU A 212 -10.65 -20.91 -7.51
C GLU A 212 -9.97 -20.90 -6.13
N ASN A 213 -9.45 -19.74 -5.68
CA ASN A 213 -8.67 -19.65 -4.44
C ASN A 213 -9.59 -19.68 -3.20
N PRO A 214 -9.48 -20.67 -2.30
CA PRO A 214 -10.34 -20.77 -1.12
C PRO A 214 -10.17 -19.61 -0.13
N GLY A 215 -9.03 -18.92 -0.15
CA GLY A 215 -8.77 -17.72 0.66
C GLY A 215 -9.42 -16.43 0.13
N VAL A 216 -10.01 -16.47 -1.06
CA VAL A 216 -10.85 -15.39 -1.60
C VAL A 216 -12.29 -15.58 -1.12
N PRO A 217 -12.99 -14.57 -0.61
CA PRO A 217 -14.37 -14.71 -0.13
C PRO A 217 -15.33 -15.30 -1.19
N PRO A 218 -16.29 -16.18 -0.85
CA PRO A 218 -17.17 -16.85 -1.82
C PRO A 218 -17.93 -15.90 -2.76
N GLU A 219 -18.52 -14.85 -2.21
CA GLU A 219 -19.02 -13.66 -2.93
C GLU A 219 -18.08 -13.09 -4.00
N VAL A 220 -16.80 -12.86 -3.65
CA VAL A 220 -15.79 -12.32 -4.54
C VAL A 220 -15.50 -13.33 -5.65
N ARG A 221 -15.40 -14.62 -5.32
CA ARG A 221 -15.21 -15.68 -6.33
C ARG A 221 -16.38 -15.75 -7.32
N ALA A 222 -17.62 -15.60 -6.84
CA ALA A 222 -18.80 -15.58 -7.70
C ALA A 222 -18.81 -14.38 -8.66
N GLU A 223 -18.45 -13.20 -8.17
CA GLU A 223 -18.30 -12.01 -9.01
C GLU A 223 -17.13 -12.13 -10.00
N LEU A 224 -16.00 -12.72 -9.60
CA LEU A 224 -14.89 -13.01 -10.50
C LEU A 224 -15.28 -13.97 -11.62
N HIS A 225 -16.07 -15.00 -11.34
CA HIS A 225 -16.62 -15.87 -12.39
C HIS A 225 -17.48 -15.09 -13.40
N THR A 226 -18.28 -14.13 -12.93
CA THR A 226 -19.10 -13.28 -13.81
C THR A 226 -18.21 -12.38 -14.68
N LEU A 227 -17.17 -11.79 -14.10
CA LEU A 227 -16.19 -10.99 -14.84
C LEU A 227 -15.45 -11.82 -15.89
N ILE A 228 -15.01 -13.03 -15.56
CA ILE A 228 -14.29 -13.92 -16.48
C ILE A 228 -15.16 -14.19 -17.71
N LEU A 229 -16.44 -14.54 -17.52
CA LEU A 229 -17.38 -14.78 -18.63
C LEU A 229 -17.55 -13.53 -19.52
N HIS A 230 -17.62 -12.35 -18.91
CA HIS A 230 -17.74 -11.09 -19.65
C HIS A 230 -16.48 -10.78 -20.47
N VAL A 231 -15.29 -10.91 -19.87
CA VAL A 231 -14.01 -10.70 -20.55
C VAL A 231 -13.78 -11.73 -21.66
N GLU A 232 -14.23 -12.97 -21.48
CA GLU A 232 -14.13 -14.02 -22.50
C GLU A 232 -15.13 -13.83 -23.65
N ALA A 233 -16.29 -13.22 -23.39
CA ALA A 233 -17.30 -12.90 -24.41
C ALA A 233 -16.89 -11.68 -25.26
N GLU A 234 -16.31 -10.65 -24.63
CA GLU A 234 -15.81 -9.45 -25.29
C GLU A 234 -14.35 -9.64 -25.74
N SER A 235 -14.16 -10.44 -26.79
CA SER A 235 -12.84 -10.67 -27.41
C SER A 235 -12.30 -9.46 -28.22
N GLY A 236 -12.92 -8.28 -28.12
CA GLY A 236 -12.52 -7.05 -28.77
C GLY A 236 -12.90 -5.82 -27.95
N ASP A 237 -11.91 -4.94 -27.78
CA ASP A 237 -11.96 -3.61 -27.14
C ASP A 237 -12.99 -3.48 -26.00
N LEU A 238 -12.80 -4.29 -24.95
CA LEU A 238 -13.34 -3.94 -23.63
C LEU A 238 -12.95 -2.49 -23.39
N ASP A 239 -13.92 -1.61 -23.12
CA ASP A 239 -13.70 -0.25 -22.63
C ASP A 239 -13.16 -0.34 -21.17
N SER A 240 -12.00 -1.01 -21.07
CA SER A 240 -11.58 -1.96 -20.04
C SER A 240 -11.35 -1.28 -18.71
N ASN A 241 -10.94 -0.02 -18.78
CA ASN A 241 -10.40 0.70 -17.65
C ASN A 241 -11.48 1.04 -16.61
N LEU A 242 -12.69 1.41 -17.04
CA LEU A 242 -13.78 1.75 -16.12
C LEU A 242 -14.40 0.50 -15.47
N VAL A 243 -14.51 -0.59 -16.23
CA VAL A 243 -15.00 -1.88 -15.73
C VAL A 243 -14.04 -2.44 -14.68
N ILE A 244 -12.74 -2.49 -14.98
CA ILE A 244 -11.71 -2.96 -14.04
C ILE A 244 -11.65 -2.06 -12.80
N ALA A 245 -11.69 -0.73 -12.96
CA ALA A 245 -11.66 0.21 -11.83
C ALA A 245 -12.87 0.04 -10.90
N ARG A 246 -14.07 -0.15 -11.47
CA ARG A 246 -15.30 -0.39 -10.70
C ARG A 246 -15.25 -1.73 -9.95
N ILE A 247 -14.68 -2.75 -10.55
CA ILE A 247 -14.56 -4.07 -9.95
C ILE A 247 -13.52 -4.05 -8.84
N LEU A 248 -12.36 -3.45 -9.10
CA LEU A 248 -11.30 -3.34 -8.10
C LEU A 248 -11.74 -2.51 -6.90
N SER A 249 -12.43 -1.39 -7.11
CA SER A 249 -12.95 -0.57 -6.01
C SER A 249 -13.99 -1.32 -5.18
N ARG A 250 -14.91 -2.06 -5.81
CA ARG A 250 -15.89 -2.91 -5.12
C ARG A 250 -15.22 -4.00 -4.27
N PHE A 251 -14.17 -4.64 -4.77
CA PHE A 251 -13.48 -5.70 -4.05
C PHE A 251 -12.57 -5.20 -2.94
N MET A 252 -11.89 -4.07 -3.13
CA MET A 252 -11.22 -3.35 -2.04
C MET A 252 -12.21 -3.05 -0.92
N TRP A 253 -13.43 -2.63 -1.29
CA TRP A 253 -14.49 -2.35 -0.33
C TRP A 253 -14.89 -3.56 0.51
N GLN A 254 -15.09 -4.69 -0.17
CA GLN A 254 -15.49 -5.92 0.47
C GLN A 254 -14.42 -6.45 1.42
N ALA A 255 -13.15 -6.36 1.02
CA ALA A 255 -12.03 -6.75 1.87
C ALA A 255 -11.91 -5.88 3.13
N ILE A 256 -12.09 -4.57 3.02
CA ILE A 256 -12.10 -3.65 4.17
C ILE A 256 -13.32 -3.91 5.07
N LYS A 257 -14.49 -4.18 4.49
CA LYS A 257 -15.70 -4.50 5.25
C LYS A 257 -15.55 -5.79 6.07
N GLN A 258 -14.88 -6.79 5.53
CA GLN A 258 -14.71 -8.09 6.19
C GLN A 258 -13.55 -8.12 7.19
N ASN A 259 -12.44 -7.46 6.86
CA ASN A 259 -11.18 -7.60 7.60
C ASN A 259 -10.67 -6.29 8.24
N GLY A 260 -11.31 -5.15 7.93
CA GLY A 260 -10.96 -3.85 8.50
C GLY A 260 -11.60 -3.63 9.88
N SER A 261 -10.98 -2.76 10.68
CA SER A 261 -11.50 -2.36 12.00
C SER A 261 -12.86 -1.66 11.88
N PRO A 262 -13.65 -1.58 12.97
CA PRO A 262 -14.93 -0.84 12.96
C PRO A 262 -14.79 0.60 12.45
N LEU A 263 -13.70 1.27 12.82
CA LEU A 263 -13.38 2.62 12.35
C LEU A 263 -13.20 2.67 10.82
N MET A 264 -12.52 1.68 10.24
CA MET A 264 -12.36 1.58 8.78
C MET A 264 -13.70 1.31 8.09
N GLN A 265 -14.54 0.48 8.68
CA GLN A 265 -15.86 0.19 8.13
C GLN A 265 -16.74 1.45 8.12
N GLN A 266 -16.71 2.26 9.18
CA GLN A 266 -17.42 3.55 9.25
C GLN A 266 -16.87 4.57 8.26
N ALA A 267 -15.55 4.70 8.20
CA ALA A 267 -14.88 5.61 7.29
C ALA A 267 -15.15 5.21 5.81
N MET A 268 -15.21 3.91 5.53
CA MET A 268 -15.68 3.39 4.24
C MET A 268 -17.13 3.74 3.99
N GLN A 269 -18.07 3.41 4.89
CA GLN A 269 -19.49 3.75 4.72
C GLN A 269 -19.70 5.24 4.42
N PHE A 270 -18.90 6.12 5.05
CA PHE A 270 -18.89 7.54 4.73
C PHE A 270 -18.42 7.81 3.29
N ALA A 271 -17.32 7.22 2.82
CA ALA A 271 -16.89 7.33 1.43
C ALA A 271 -17.93 6.78 0.42
N GLU A 272 -18.65 5.71 0.75
CA GLU A 272 -19.77 5.18 -0.06
C GLU A 272 -20.92 6.19 -0.20
N GLN A 273 -21.33 6.78 0.93
CA GLN A 273 -22.38 7.80 0.96
C GLN A 273 -21.99 9.04 0.16
N GLN A 274 -20.70 9.39 0.15
CA GLN A 274 -20.18 10.50 -0.63
C GLN A 274 -20.11 10.14 -2.13
N ALA A 275 -19.60 8.96 -2.48
CA ALA A 275 -19.55 8.48 -3.86
C ALA A 275 -20.94 8.44 -4.53
N GLN A 276 -21.98 8.06 -3.79
CA GLN A 276 -23.38 8.06 -4.28
C GLN A 276 -23.95 9.48 -4.48
N ARG A 277 -23.42 10.50 -3.80
CA ARG A 277 -23.84 11.91 -3.96
C ARG A 277 -23.20 12.58 -5.18
N PHE A 278 -22.14 12.00 -5.75
CA PHE A 278 -21.43 12.59 -6.88
C PHE A 278 -21.90 11.98 -8.21
N GLY A 279 -22.90 12.60 -8.84
CA GLY A 279 -23.30 12.29 -10.22
C GLY A 279 -22.25 12.71 -11.27
N PRO A 280 -22.45 12.33 -12.54
CA PRO A 280 -21.49 12.57 -13.64
C PRO A 280 -21.14 14.06 -13.88
N GLU A 281 -21.99 15.03 -13.53
CA GLU A 281 -21.64 16.46 -13.58
C GLU A 281 -20.58 16.90 -12.55
N ALA A 282 -20.28 16.10 -11.52
CA ALA A 282 -19.32 16.43 -10.46
C ALA A 282 -17.83 16.35 -10.91
N LEU A 283 -17.57 15.97 -12.17
CA LEU A 283 -16.23 15.82 -12.75
C LEU A 283 -15.53 17.16 -13.08
N ARG A 284 -16.23 18.31 -13.00
CA ARG A 284 -15.66 19.62 -13.36
C ARG A 284 -14.92 20.37 -12.25
N GLN A 285 -15.10 20.01 -10.97
CA GLN A 285 -14.35 20.62 -9.87
C GLN A 285 -13.13 19.78 -9.48
N SER A 286 -12.01 20.44 -9.19
CA SER A 286 -10.74 19.79 -8.86
C SER A 286 -10.91 18.81 -7.70
N TRP A 287 -10.50 17.56 -7.92
CA TRP A 287 -10.62 16.48 -6.95
C TRP A 287 -9.95 16.81 -5.60
N ARG A 288 -8.90 17.64 -5.62
CA ARG A 288 -8.17 18.10 -4.43
C ARG A 288 -9.05 18.86 -3.44
N ALA A 289 -9.90 19.79 -3.89
CA ALA A 289 -10.74 20.58 -2.98
C ALA A 289 -11.81 19.72 -2.29
N ARG A 290 -12.42 18.79 -3.05
CA ARG A 290 -13.39 17.82 -2.53
C ARG A 290 -12.74 16.83 -1.57
N TRP A 291 -11.51 16.44 -1.86
CA TRP A 291 -10.72 15.55 -1.04
C TRP A 291 -10.36 16.19 0.31
N THR A 292 -9.89 17.44 0.32
CA THR A 292 -9.62 18.17 1.57
C THR A 292 -10.90 18.27 2.41
N GLN A 293 -12.03 18.58 1.79
CA GLN A 293 -13.33 18.63 2.47
C GLN A 293 -13.79 17.26 3.00
N TRP A 294 -13.54 16.18 2.25
CA TRP A 294 -13.82 14.81 2.69
C TRP A 294 -12.95 14.40 3.87
N TRP A 295 -11.64 14.71 3.81
CA TRP A 295 -10.67 14.40 4.85
C TRP A 295 -10.91 15.21 6.12
N ASP A 296 -11.27 16.48 5.98
CA ASP A 296 -11.66 17.33 7.11
C ASP A 296 -12.97 16.86 7.75
N GLY A 297 -13.95 16.41 6.95
CA GLY A 297 -15.18 15.80 7.46
C GLY A 297 -14.95 14.46 8.17
N LEU A 298 -14.01 13.65 7.68
CA LEU A 298 -13.63 12.39 8.33
C LEU A 298 -12.91 12.64 9.67
N LYS A 299 -11.95 13.57 9.70
CA LYS A 299 -11.27 13.99 10.93
C LYS A 299 -12.24 14.58 11.97
N ALA A 300 -13.19 15.40 11.54
CA ALA A 300 -14.21 15.97 12.43
C ALA A 300 -15.07 14.89 13.10
N ARG A 301 -15.44 13.86 12.32
CA ARG A 301 -16.22 12.72 12.82
C ARG A 301 -15.44 11.85 13.80
N TRP A 302 -14.13 11.73 13.60
CA TRP A 302 -13.22 11.04 14.53
C TRP A 302 -13.00 11.83 15.82
N SER A 303 -13.02 13.16 15.78
CA SER A 303 -12.89 13.99 17.00
C SER A 303 -14.16 14.05 17.86
N GLU A 304 -15.34 13.84 17.28
CA GLU A 304 -16.61 13.84 18.03
C GLU A 304 -16.78 12.58 18.91
N ASP A 305 -16.24 11.43 18.49
CA ASP A 305 -16.32 10.17 19.25
C ASP A 305 -15.29 10.10 20.40
N SER A 306 -14.24 10.94 20.39
CA SER A 306 -13.24 11.01 21.48
C SER A 306 -13.65 11.91 22.66
N ASP A 307 -14.69 12.73 22.52
CA ASP A 307 -15.07 13.77 23.51
C ASP A 307 -16.36 13.49 24.30
N SER A 308 -16.86 12.25 24.29
CA SER A 308 -18.01 11.88 25.13
C SER A 308 -17.58 11.18 26.43
N PRO A 309 -17.45 11.89 27.58
CA PRO A 309 -17.42 11.21 28.87
C PRO A 309 -18.78 10.56 29.14
N PRO A 310 -18.86 9.45 29.92
CA PRO A 310 -20.13 8.81 30.22
C PRO A 310 -21.01 9.83 30.96
N SER A 311 -22.13 10.20 30.33
CA SER A 311 -23.10 11.11 30.94
C SER A 311 -23.58 10.52 32.26
N SER A 312 -23.04 11.04 33.35
CA SER A 312 -23.58 10.87 34.69
C SER A 312 -25.03 11.35 34.68
N GLN A 313 -25.95 10.44 35.02
CA GLN A 313 -27.27 10.81 35.49
C GLN A 313 -27.12 11.81 36.65
N ALA A 314 -27.52 13.06 36.42
CA ALA A 314 -27.79 14.01 37.49
C ALA A 314 -28.80 15.06 37.01
N GLY A 315 -30.04 14.91 37.46
CA GLY A 315 -30.83 16.04 37.93
C GLY A 315 -31.71 16.78 36.92
N THR A 316 -32.92 16.24 36.69
CA THR A 316 -34.12 17.09 36.59
C THR A 316 -35.26 16.38 37.34
N ALA A 317 -35.53 16.87 38.56
CA ALA A 317 -36.73 16.53 39.31
C ALA A 317 -37.99 17.03 38.56
N PRO A 318 -39.12 16.31 38.62
CA PRO A 318 -40.35 16.74 37.96
C PRO A 318 -41.06 17.83 38.78
N ALA A 319 -41.49 18.89 38.09
CA ALA A 319 -42.37 19.92 38.65
C ALA A 319 -43.78 19.37 38.90
N ALA A 320 -44.33 19.65 40.08
CA ALA A 320 -45.70 19.30 40.47
C ALA A 320 -46.75 20.14 39.71
N PRO A 321 -47.99 19.63 39.52
CA PRO A 321 -49.02 20.32 38.74
C PRO A 321 -49.76 21.40 39.56
N PRO A 322 -50.37 22.40 38.89
CA PRO A 322 -51.00 23.55 39.56
C PRO A 322 -52.38 23.20 40.13
N THR A 323 -52.78 23.91 41.19
CA THR A 323 -54.14 23.97 41.76
C THR A 323 -55.13 24.62 40.81
#